data_AF-A0A067SPV7-F1
#
_entry.id   AF-A0A067SPV7-F1
#
_cell.length_a   1.000
_cell.length_b   1.000
_cell.length_c   1.000
_cell.angle_alpha   90.00
_cell.angle_beta   90.00
_cell.angle_gamma   90.00
#
_symmetry.space_group_name_H-M   'P 1'
#
loop_
_entity.id
_entity.type
_entity.pdbx_description
1 polymer ?
#
loop_
_entity_poly.entity_id
_entity_poly.type
_entity_poly.pdbx_seq_one_letter_code
_entity_poly.pdbx_strand_id
1 'polypeptide(L)'
;MPRLVYYQFGGFRPQIECSYSTSYDEKELCSIIAGPSSPLRSNGNPDGPVEVILGIKEHGSSHLLLTDEQRKAFGSSLRPGRSQTKTFFAHDFESLSPIYFHTTKELGDKLSSLRPKANKNKPAKDTSQANKGYLPGDSDLYRGAFEHGRVIYRIFNNAIDALKFGVDNTLWAPHLRISAFVFNTKGVDHRSSEERLKDPVVLDVGYCGALIPSLQADYTSAKHIIHIGNSVMGGGRPKKPFNHGNSEKVSATAMPAHIQDIFREFQQSTENPMILLVYNRQLTKNFLQKMGVNTQTWCLGLKDLIMPKSYARQSPAQSPNRHSSNQYTHGRGRSSDNNILSYGSPDLDRNGMKRSRSRSPRMDGRNNTYQNPYPASPSMQSNRGKNYRDRRTPSPPAAQARRRYSPVFVLDIQQLYQKLTGNDQVKDVVDIAQNLGLTNVDGMCAGNEAGLMIDIWKSMVSGPPIDEQRKVIGEQQKLRAEGGGQGVHATPGAGPSNSAPLVVDSDDEQDPNDVVAQPHNAQPASAGQDPYNFNESDHESASESD
;
A
#
# COMPACT_ATOMS: atom_id res chain seq x y z
N MET A 1 -14.84 -21.06 -2.71
CA MET A 1 -13.64 -21.22 -1.88
C MET A 1 -13.93 -20.69 -0.48
N PRO A 2 -13.39 -21.32 0.58
CA PRO A 2 -13.50 -20.80 1.95
C PRO A 2 -12.90 -19.39 2.01
N ARG A 3 -13.48 -18.52 2.84
CA ARG A 3 -12.94 -17.17 3.04
C ARG A 3 -11.63 -17.27 3.82
N LEU A 4 -10.58 -16.70 3.26
CA LEU A 4 -9.30 -16.59 3.96
C LEU A 4 -9.43 -15.58 5.10
N VAL A 5 -8.99 -16.02 6.28
CA VAL A 5 -9.00 -15.24 7.51
C VAL A 5 -7.56 -14.96 7.90
N TYR A 6 -7.31 -13.72 8.28
CA TYR A 6 -6.01 -13.21 8.67
C TYR A 6 -6.06 -12.74 10.13
N TYR A 7 -4.95 -12.98 10.83
CA TYR A 7 -4.76 -12.61 12.22
C TYR A 7 -3.52 -11.75 12.35
N GLN A 8 -3.68 -10.54 12.87
CA GLN A 8 -2.54 -9.67 13.16
C GLN A 8 -1.77 -10.19 14.38
N PHE A 9 -0.45 -10.24 14.26
CA PHE A 9 0.46 -10.46 15.38
C PHE A 9 1.38 -9.25 15.55
N GLY A 10 1.60 -8.88 16.81
CA GLY A 10 2.29 -7.66 17.22
C GLY A 10 1.71 -6.33 16.69
N GLY A 11 2.50 -5.27 16.86
CA GLY A 11 2.14 -3.90 16.47
C GLY A 11 0.98 -3.29 17.27
N PHE A 12 0.24 -2.37 16.64
CA PHE A 12 -0.95 -1.75 17.26
C PHE A 12 -2.14 -2.73 17.30
N ARG A 13 -2.56 -3.11 18.51
CA ARG A 13 -3.72 -4.00 18.77
C ARG A 13 -3.59 -5.39 18.10
N PRO A 14 -2.61 -6.21 18.52
CA PRO A 14 -2.48 -7.58 18.02
C PRO A 14 -3.72 -8.43 18.36
N GLN A 15 -4.02 -9.41 17.52
CA GLN A 15 -5.12 -10.37 17.72
C GLN A 15 -4.63 -11.70 18.28
N ILE A 16 -3.34 -11.96 18.16
CA ILE A 16 -2.66 -13.14 18.68
C ILE A 16 -1.86 -12.74 19.91
N GLU A 17 -2.01 -13.51 20.98
CA GLU A 17 -1.26 -13.37 22.23
C GLU A 17 -0.46 -14.67 22.49
N CYS A 18 0.75 -14.55 23.04
CA CYS A 18 1.54 -15.69 23.50
C CYS A 18 0.86 -16.31 24.73
N SER A 19 0.70 -17.63 24.76
CA SER A 19 -0.15 -18.30 25.75
C SER A 19 0.35 -18.27 27.19
N TYR A 20 1.65 -18.06 27.40
CA TYR A 20 2.31 -18.26 28.69
C TYR A 20 2.58 -16.97 29.47
N SER A 21 2.50 -15.81 28.82
CA SER A 21 2.82 -14.55 29.48
C SER A 21 1.57 -13.72 29.74
N THR A 22 1.47 -13.19 30.96
CA THR A 22 0.47 -12.17 31.33
C THR A 22 0.79 -10.81 30.72
N SER A 23 2.02 -10.63 30.23
CA SER A 23 2.49 -9.45 29.49
C SER A 23 2.89 -9.83 28.06
N TYR A 24 2.73 -8.91 27.12
CA TYR A 24 3.18 -9.13 25.75
C TYR A 24 4.73 -9.19 25.71
N ASP A 25 5.29 -10.40 25.52
CA ASP A 25 6.73 -10.61 25.30
C ASP A 25 7.04 -10.76 23.81
N GLU A 26 7.61 -9.71 23.25
CA GLU A 26 7.99 -9.64 21.84
C GLU A 26 9.13 -10.61 21.49
N LYS A 27 10.08 -10.85 22.41
CA LYS A 27 11.20 -11.76 22.17
C LYS A 27 10.72 -13.20 22.09
N GLU A 28 9.81 -13.59 22.98
CA GLU A 28 9.16 -14.90 22.94
C GLU A 28 8.38 -15.06 21.63
N LEU A 29 7.58 -14.05 21.23
CA LEU A 29 6.84 -14.08 19.97
C LEU A 29 7.77 -14.24 18.76
N CYS A 30 8.89 -13.52 18.72
CA CYS A 30 9.88 -13.64 17.66
C CYS A 30 10.51 -15.03 17.62
N SER A 31 10.84 -15.59 18.79
CA SER A 31 11.39 -16.94 18.91
C SER A 31 10.39 -18.01 18.44
N ILE A 32 9.11 -17.86 18.77
CA ILE A 32 8.06 -18.77 18.30
C ILE A 32 7.92 -18.68 16.78
N ILE A 33 7.76 -17.47 16.22
CA ILE A 33 7.43 -17.29 14.80
C ILE A 33 8.63 -17.50 13.89
N ALA A 34 9.80 -16.99 14.26
CA ALA A 34 11.01 -16.98 13.42
C ALA A 34 12.18 -17.76 14.03
N GLY A 35 12.00 -18.50 15.13
CA GLY A 35 13.04 -19.37 15.68
C GLY A 35 13.26 -20.64 14.85
N PRO A 36 14.36 -21.38 15.10
CA PRO A 36 14.69 -22.61 14.36
C PRO A 36 13.59 -23.67 14.38
N SER A 37 12.82 -23.74 15.46
CA SER A 37 11.70 -24.68 15.63
C SER A 37 10.36 -24.18 15.07
N SER A 38 10.34 -23.06 14.37
CA SER A 38 9.10 -22.51 13.83
C SER A 38 8.49 -23.45 12.77
N PRO A 39 7.19 -23.78 12.85
CA PRO A 39 6.51 -24.56 11.83
C PRO A 39 6.37 -23.82 10.50
N LEU A 40 6.68 -22.52 10.44
CA LEU A 40 6.63 -21.74 9.21
C LEU A 40 7.90 -21.81 8.37
N ARG A 41 8.95 -22.46 8.88
CA ARG A 41 10.18 -22.64 8.09
C ARG A 41 9.93 -23.63 6.95
N SER A 42 10.28 -23.18 5.75
CA SER A 42 10.04 -23.95 4.53
C SER A 42 10.74 -25.31 4.59
N ASN A 43 9.99 -26.38 4.33
CA ASN A 43 10.49 -27.76 4.27
C ASN A 43 11.27 -28.23 5.51
N GLY A 44 10.97 -27.66 6.68
CA GLY A 44 11.68 -27.98 7.92
C GLY A 44 13.15 -27.54 7.94
N ASN A 45 13.57 -26.67 7.02
CA ASN A 45 14.91 -26.11 7.02
C ASN A 45 15.03 -25.07 8.16
N PRO A 46 15.79 -25.34 9.24
CA PRO A 46 15.92 -24.44 10.38
C PRO A 46 16.58 -23.10 10.03
N ASP A 47 17.27 -23.01 8.90
CA ASP A 47 17.92 -21.79 8.41
C ASP A 47 17.10 -21.09 7.30
N GLY A 48 16.04 -21.74 6.80
CA GLY A 48 15.20 -21.20 5.74
C GLY A 48 14.32 -20.04 6.24
N PRO A 49 14.05 -19.01 5.41
CA PRO A 49 13.25 -17.87 5.85
C PRO A 49 11.82 -18.27 6.22
N VAL A 50 11.25 -17.53 7.16
CA VAL A 50 9.84 -17.61 7.53
C VAL A 50 9.05 -16.63 6.68
N GLU A 51 8.06 -17.14 5.94
CA GLU A 51 7.11 -16.33 5.17
C GLU A 51 5.90 -15.97 6.04
N VAL A 52 5.65 -14.66 6.19
CA VAL A 52 4.39 -14.13 6.74
C VAL A 52 3.78 -13.12 5.76
N ILE A 53 2.59 -12.62 6.08
CA ILE A 53 1.86 -11.72 5.19
C ILE A 53 2.00 -10.28 5.70
N LEU A 54 2.44 -9.39 4.82
CA LEU A 54 2.39 -7.96 4.98
C LEU A 54 1.04 -7.45 4.44
N GLY A 55 0.19 -6.95 5.33
CA GLY A 55 -1.06 -6.28 4.96
C GLY A 55 -0.92 -4.77 4.98
N ILE A 56 -1.22 -4.11 3.87
CA ILE A 56 -1.30 -2.64 3.79
C ILE A 56 -2.76 -2.23 3.77
N LYS A 57 -3.19 -1.34 4.67
CA LYS A 57 -4.56 -0.78 4.66
C LYS A 57 -4.73 0.27 3.55
N GLU A 58 -5.97 0.66 3.26
CA GLU A 58 -6.30 1.71 2.29
C GLU A 58 -5.64 3.06 2.60
N HIS A 59 -5.47 3.37 3.89
CA HIS A 59 -4.75 4.56 4.33
C HIS A 59 -3.24 4.38 4.40
N GLY A 60 -2.72 3.22 3.98
CA GLY A 60 -1.30 2.95 3.91
C GLY A 60 -0.66 2.39 5.18
N SER A 61 -1.35 2.08 6.28
CA SER A 61 -0.69 1.43 7.42
C SER A 61 -0.32 -0.02 7.12
N SER A 62 0.83 -0.46 7.64
CA SER A 62 1.32 -1.84 7.54
C SER A 62 0.97 -2.67 8.77
N HIS A 63 0.67 -3.95 8.53
CA HIS A 63 0.35 -4.95 9.54
C HIS A 63 1.05 -6.28 9.18
N LEU A 64 1.56 -7.00 10.19
CA LEU A 64 2.03 -8.37 10.01
C LEU A 64 0.92 -9.35 10.36
N LEU A 65 0.65 -10.28 9.46
CA LEU A 65 -0.48 -11.17 9.51
C LEU A 65 -0.05 -12.64 9.33
N LEU A 66 -0.79 -13.53 9.99
CA LEU A 66 -0.79 -14.96 9.72
C LEU A 66 -2.13 -15.36 9.10
N THR A 67 -2.11 -16.31 8.17
CA THR A 67 -3.33 -17.03 7.78
C THR A 67 -3.86 -17.87 8.94
N ASP A 68 -5.13 -18.28 8.90
CA ASP A 68 -5.68 -19.21 9.88
C ASP A 68 -4.93 -20.55 9.93
N GLU A 69 -4.45 -21.05 8.79
CA GLU A 69 -3.63 -22.26 8.71
C GLU A 69 -2.29 -22.08 9.40
N GLN A 70 -1.55 -21.01 9.07
CA GLN A 70 -0.28 -20.68 9.73
C GLN A 70 -0.45 -20.51 11.23
N ARG A 71 -1.49 -19.81 11.68
CA ARG A 71 -1.81 -19.67 13.11
C ARG A 71 -2.08 -21.02 13.75
N LYS A 72 -2.87 -21.89 13.11
CA LYS A 72 -3.19 -23.24 13.63
C LYS A 72 -1.95 -24.13 13.75
N ALA A 73 -0.97 -23.97 12.86
CA ALA A 73 0.28 -24.73 12.91
C ALA A 73 1.06 -24.53 14.23
N PHE A 74 0.91 -23.38 14.89
CA PHE A 74 1.51 -23.12 16.21
C PHE A 74 0.74 -23.75 17.38
N GLY A 75 -0.42 -24.36 17.14
CA GLY A 75 -1.21 -25.06 18.14
C GLY A 75 -1.52 -24.19 19.37
N SER A 76 -1.08 -24.64 20.55
CA SER A 76 -1.32 -23.94 21.82
C SER A 76 -0.40 -22.75 22.08
N SER A 77 0.74 -22.64 21.37
CA SER A 77 1.75 -21.61 21.62
C SER A 77 1.28 -20.20 21.24
N LEU A 78 0.45 -20.11 20.19
CA LEU A 78 -0.21 -18.87 19.78
C LEU A 78 -1.73 -19.02 19.95
N ARG A 79 -2.27 -18.42 21.01
CA ARG A 79 -3.71 -18.42 21.25
C ARG A 79 -4.31 -17.15 20.64
N PRO A 80 -5.51 -17.23 20.04
CA PRO A 80 -6.30 -16.02 19.80
C PRO A 80 -6.46 -15.30 21.13
N GLY A 81 -6.22 -14.00 21.17
CA GLY A 81 -6.43 -13.21 22.37
C GLY A 81 -7.87 -13.40 22.88
N ARG A 82 -8.07 -13.34 24.20
CA ARG A 82 -9.43 -13.44 24.79
C ARG A 82 -10.33 -12.29 24.35
N SER A 83 -9.73 -11.17 23.93
CA SER A 83 -10.42 -10.03 23.35
C SER A 83 -11.05 -10.45 22.02
N GLN A 84 -12.37 -10.21 21.87
CA GLN A 84 -13.16 -10.45 20.65
C GLN A 84 -12.77 -9.50 19.50
N THR A 85 -11.47 -9.39 19.20
CA THR A 85 -11.01 -8.59 18.08
C THR A 85 -11.52 -9.22 16.79
N LYS A 86 -12.15 -8.39 15.96
CA LYS A 86 -12.70 -8.79 14.67
C LYS A 86 -11.58 -9.34 13.79
N THR A 87 -11.66 -10.60 13.40
CA THR A 87 -10.73 -11.21 12.43
C THR A 87 -10.69 -10.41 11.13
N PHE A 88 -9.53 -10.39 10.47
CA PHE A 88 -9.41 -9.72 9.18
C PHE A 88 -9.66 -10.65 8.00
N PHE A 89 -10.09 -10.06 6.89
CA PHE A 89 -10.26 -10.67 5.58
C PHE A 89 -9.44 -9.91 4.54
N ALA A 90 -9.27 -10.48 3.35
CA ALA A 90 -8.50 -9.85 2.29
C ALA A 90 -9.01 -8.44 1.92
N HIS A 91 -10.33 -8.25 1.90
CA HIS A 91 -10.94 -6.95 1.59
C HIS A 91 -10.75 -5.88 2.70
N ASP A 92 -10.29 -6.27 3.90
CA ASP A 92 -9.93 -5.30 4.93
C ASP A 92 -8.58 -4.61 4.62
N PHE A 93 -7.87 -5.01 3.57
CA PHE A 93 -6.58 -4.47 3.16
C PHE A 93 -6.64 -3.91 1.73
N GLU A 94 -5.77 -2.94 1.46
CA GLU A 94 -5.46 -2.50 0.11
C GLU A 94 -4.64 -3.57 -0.60
N SER A 95 -3.58 -4.08 0.03
CA SER A 95 -2.74 -5.15 -0.51
C SER A 95 -2.36 -6.16 0.56
N LEU A 96 -2.14 -7.41 0.13
CA LEU A 96 -1.54 -8.48 0.91
C LEU A 96 -0.33 -9.01 0.13
N SER A 97 0.86 -8.93 0.69
CA SER A 97 2.09 -9.37 0.02
C SER A 97 2.97 -10.21 0.94
N PRO A 98 3.88 -11.03 0.41
CA PRO A 98 4.82 -11.78 1.23
C PRO A 98 5.90 -10.87 1.82
N ILE A 99 6.27 -11.16 3.06
CA ILE A 99 7.47 -10.66 3.73
C ILE A 99 8.19 -11.85 4.38
N TYR A 100 9.51 -11.86 4.27
CA TYR A 100 10.38 -12.96 4.70
C TYR A 100 11.30 -12.49 5.81
N PHE A 101 11.49 -13.32 6.82
CA PHE A 101 12.44 -13.10 7.91
C PHE A 101 13.36 -14.31 8.02
N HIS A 102 14.67 -14.09 7.95
CA HIS A 102 15.66 -15.17 8.10
C HIS A 102 16.00 -15.41 9.57
N THR A 103 15.95 -14.34 10.37
CA THR A 103 16.35 -14.36 11.78
C THR A 103 15.24 -13.82 12.68
N THR A 104 15.28 -14.22 13.96
CA THR A 104 14.43 -13.65 15.01
C THR A 104 14.68 -12.16 15.19
N LYS A 105 15.92 -11.71 14.94
CA LYS A 105 16.32 -10.29 15.01
C LYS A 105 15.60 -9.46 13.95
N GLU A 106 15.60 -9.89 12.69
CA GLU A 106 14.91 -9.16 11.60
C GLU A 106 13.42 -8.99 11.91
N LEU A 107 12.77 -10.03 12.43
CA LEU A 107 11.37 -9.96 12.84
C LEU A 107 11.17 -9.00 14.03
N GLY A 108 12.06 -9.07 15.03
CA GLY A 108 12.05 -8.16 16.19
C GLY A 108 12.19 -6.70 15.78
N ASP A 109 13.13 -6.37 14.90
CA ASP A 109 13.34 -5.01 14.40
C ASP A 109 12.09 -4.49 13.65
N LYS A 110 11.41 -5.36 12.88
CA LYS A 110 10.15 -5.01 12.22
C LYS A 110 9.02 -4.79 13.23
N LEU A 111 8.85 -5.68 14.20
CA LEU A 111 7.81 -5.56 15.24
C LEU A 111 8.00 -4.31 16.10
N SER A 112 9.24 -3.99 16.44
CA SER A 112 9.60 -2.78 17.17
C SER A 112 9.22 -1.51 16.40
N SER A 113 9.39 -1.49 15.07
CA SER A 113 8.95 -0.37 14.23
C SER A 113 7.42 -0.20 14.16
N LEU A 114 6.68 -1.29 14.35
CA LEU A 114 5.21 -1.34 14.37
C LEU A 114 4.62 -1.10 15.77
N ARG A 115 5.47 -0.99 16.79
CA ARG A 115 5.03 -0.80 18.18
C ARG A 115 4.62 0.65 18.43
N PRO A 116 3.39 0.89 18.93
CA PRO A 116 2.97 2.24 19.33
C PRO A 116 3.82 2.77 20.48
N LYS A 117 4.17 4.05 20.43
CA LYS A 117 4.76 4.75 21.59
C LYS A 117 3.70 4.92 22.68
N ALA A 118 4.02 4.49 23.90
CA ALA A 118 3.10 4.54 25.05
C ALA A 118 2.76 6.00 25.41
N ASN A 119 1.53 6.41 25.14
CA ASN A 119 1.00 7.73 25.54
C ASN A 119 -0.17 7.53 26.51
N LYS A 120 0.04 7.84 27.79
CA LYS A 120 -0.95 7.61 28.87
C LYS A 120 -2.25 8.42 28.70
N ASN A 121 -2.24 9.51 27.92
CA ASN A 121 -3.32 10.53 27.94
C ASN A 121 -4.06 10.72 26.61
N LYS A 122 -3.77 9.93 25.56
CA LYS A 122 -4.41 10.12 24.24
C LYS A 122 -5.23 8.90 23.85
N PRO A 123 -6.36 9.08 23.13
CA PRO A 123 -7.10 7.96 22.56
C PRO A 123 -6.15 7.09 21.72
N ALA A 124 -6.42 5.78 21.73
CA ALA A 124 -5.60 4.78 21.07
C ALA A 124 -5.57 5.00 19.55
N LYS A 125 -4.64 5.84 19.11
CA LYS A 125 -4.21 6.02 17.72
C LYS A 125 -2.91 5.25 17.53
N ASP A 126 -2.70 4.69 16.35
CA ASP A 126 -1.43 4.07 16.02
C ASP A 126 -0.35 5.15 15.93
N THR A 127 0.60 5.09 16.86
CA THR A 127 1.76 6.01 16.98
C THR A 127 3.06 5.29 16.64
N SER A 128 3.00 4.10 16.05
CA SER A 128 4.18 3.35 15.64
C SER A 128 4.97 4.10 14.58
N GLN A 129 6.28 3.87 14.54
CA GLN A 129 7.17 4.54 13.60
C GLN A 129 6.81 4.20 12.14
N ALA A 130 6.51 2.93 11.87
CA ALA A 130 6.17 2.45 10.53
C ALA A 130 4.80 2.95 10.02
N ASN A 131 3.88 3.27 10.93
CA ASN A 131 2.55 3.77 10.58
C ASN A 131 2.37 5.28 10.86
N LYS A 132 3.44 5.98 11.30
CA LYS A 132 3.41 7.42 11.55
C LYS A 132 3.18 8.15 10.22
N GLY A 133 2.06 8.88 10.13
CA GLY A 133 1.66 9.63 8.94
C GLY A 133 0.50 9.01 8.16
N TYR A 134 0.09 7.78 8.49
CA TYR A 134 -1.03 7.10 7.83
C TYR A 134 -2.27 7.18 8.72
N LEU A 135 -3.04 8.25 8.58
CA LEU A 135 -4.20 8.48 9.43
C LEU A 135 -5.44 7.78 8.86
N PRO A 136 -6.32 7.23 9.72
CA PRO A 136 -7.61 6.75 9.26
C PRO A 136 -8.38 7.89 8.58
N GLY A 137 -8.84 7.66 7.35
CA GLY A 137 -9.56 8.65 6.53
C GLY A 137 -8.74 9.21 5.36
N ASP A 138 -7.41 9.18 5.45
CA ASP A 138 -6.53 9.49 4.33
C ASP A 138 -6.46 8.26 3.42
N SER A 139 -6.54 8.43 2.10
CA SER A 139 -6.33 7.33 1.15
C SER A 139 -4.92 7.39 0.59
N ASP A 140 -4.08 6.39 0.87
CA ASP A 140 -2.77 6.23 0.25
C ASP A 140 -2.69 4.90 -0.51
N LEU A 141 -3.15 4.96 -1.76
CA LEU A 141 -3.23 3.79 -2.63
C LEU A 141 -1.85 3.34 -3.12
N TYR A 142 -0.84 4.20 -3.10
CA TYR A 142 0.43 3.92 -3.77
C TYR A 142 1.32 2.96 -2.98
N ARG A 143 1.26 2.98 -1.65
CA ARG A 143 1.95 1.96 -0.83
C ARG A 143 1.39 0.56 -1.11
N GLY A 144 0.07 0.44 -1.23
CA GLY A 144 -0.57 -0.83 -1.60
C GLY A 144 -0.32 -1.22 -3.06
N ALA A 145 -0.35 -0.26 -3.99
CA ALA A 145 -0.04 -0.50 -5.41
C ALA A 145 1.40 -0.98 -5.64
N PHE A 146 2.36 -0.51 -4.83
CA PHE A 146 3.72 -1.02 -4.83
C PHE A 146 3.76 -2.52 -4.49
N GLU A 147 3.12 -2.90 -3.38
CA GLU A 147 3.06 -4.30 -2.94
C GLU A 147 2.25 -5.19 -3.90
N HIS A 148 1.22 -4.66 -4.55
CA HIS A 148 0.55 -5.36 -5.64
C HIS A 148 1.50 -5.70 -6.79
N GLY A 149 2.36 -4.77 -7.19
CA GLY A 149 3.39 -5.03 -8.20
C GLY A 149 4.32 -6.18 -7.80
N ARG A 150 4.75 -6.21 -6.53
CA ARG A 150 5.56 -7.32 -5.98
C ARG A 150 4.83 -8.66 -6.02
N VAL A 151 3.54 -8.70 -5.68
CA VAL A 151 2.72 -9.92 -5.76
C VAL A 151 2.63 -10.42 -7.21
N ILE A 152 2.36 -9.54 -8.16
CA ILE A 152 2.30 -9.90 -9.59
C ILE A 152 3.65 -10.46 -10.06
N TYR A 153 4.76 -9.78 -9.74
CA TYR A 153 6.10 -10.25 -10.07
C TYR A 153 6.36 -11.66 -9.53
N ARG A 154 5.97 -11.92 -8.28
CA ARG A 154 6.15 -13.24 -7.66
C ARG A 154 5.22 -14.31 -8.24
N ILE A 155 4.01 -13.96 -8.66
CA ILE A 155 3.10 -14.87 -9.38
C ILE A 155 3.74 -15.31 -10.71
N PHE A 156 4.30 -14.38 -11.49
CA PHE A 156 4.97 -14.71 -12.75
C PHE A 156 6.16 -15.64 -12.58
N ASN A 157 6.88 -15.51 -11.48
CA ASN A 157 8.03 -16.35 -11.16
C ASN A 157 7.65 -17.61 -10.37
N ASN A 158 6.36 -17.91 -10.21
CA ASN A 158 5.84 -19.01 -9.41
C ASN A 158 6.48 -19.09 -8.01
N ALA A 159 6.76 -17.93 -7.42
CA ALA A 159 7.53 -17.79 -6.18
C ALA A 159 6.64 -17.73 -4.93
N ILE A 160 5.32 -17.70 -5.11
CA ILE A 160 4.34 -17.65 -4.02
C ILE A 160 3.10 -18.47 -4.32
N ASP A 161 2.44 -18.94 -3.26
CA ASP A 161 1.06 -19.40 -3.32
C ASP A 161 0.11 -18.19 -3.33
N ALA A 162 -0.38 -17.85 -4.52
CA ALA A 162 -1.23 -16.68 -4.76
C ALA A 162 -2.50 -16.66 -3.89
N LEU A 163 -3.04 -17.83 -3.54
CA LEU A 163 -4.25 -17.92 -2.73
C LEU A 163 -4.02 -17.30 -1.35
N LYS A 164 -2.88 -17.53 -0.69
CA LYS A 164 -2.56 -16.95 0.63
C LYS A 164 -2.70 -15.43 0.66
N PHE A 165 -2.44 -14.77 -0.46
CA PHE A 165 -2.44 -13.32 -0.61
C PHE A 165 -3.77 -12.76 -1.15
N GLY A 166 -4.84 -13.56 -1.09
CA GLY A 166 -6.17 -13.14 -1.53
C GLY A 166 -6.36 -13.16 -3.05
N VAL A 167 -5.41 -13.73 -3.80
CA VAL A 167 -5.46 -13.85 -5.26
C VAL A 167 -6.11 -15.17 -5.62
N ASP A 168 -7.42 -15.15 -5.84
CA ASP A 168 -8.23 -16.33 -6.07
C ASP A 168 -8.07 -16.96 -7.47
N ASN A 169 -7.65 -16.14 -8.43
CA ASN A 169 -7.57 -16.48 -9.83
C ASN A 169 -6.31 -15.88 -10.43
N THR A 170 -5.43 -16.73 -10.97
CA THR A 170 -4.21 -16.32 -11.70
C THR A 170 -4.32 -16.62 -13.20
N LEU A 171 -5.50 -16.99 -13.71
CA LEU A 171 -5.70 -17.26 -15.15
C LEU A 171 -5.45 -16.04 -16.05
N TRP A 172 -5.48 -14.83 -15.50
CA TRP A 172 -5.08 -13.61 -16.22
C TRP A 172 -3.57 -13.51 -16.41
N ALA A 173 -2.74 -14.17 -15.59
CA ALA A 173 -1.30 -13.96 -15.57
C ALA A 173 -0.62 -14.31 -16.92
N PRO A 174 -0.92 -15.44 -17.59
CA PRO A 174 -0.34 -15.75 -18.91
C PRO A 174 -0.77 -14.79 -20.03
N HIS A 175 -1.85 -14.04 -19.82
CA HIS A 175 -2.48 -13.17 -20.82
C HIS A 175 -2.36 -11.68 -20.48
N LEU A 176 -1.76 -11.35 -19.34
CA LEU A 176 -1.54 -9.98 -18.93
C LEU A 176 -0.57 -9.33 -19.90
N ARG A 177 -0.81 -8.08 -20.28
CA ARG A 177 0.21 -7.27 -20.95
C ARG A 177 0.74 -6.24 -19.97
N ILE A 178 2.03 -5.97 -20.03
CA ILE A 178 2.65 -4.85 -19.33
C ILE A 178 3.26 -3.96 -20.39
N SER A 179 2.95 -2.67 -20.34
CA SER A 179 3.48 -1.70 -21.30
C SER A 179 3.78 -0.39 -20.60
N ALA A 180 4.80 0.30 -21.08
CA ALA A 180 5.13 1.66 -20.67
C ALA A 180 4.75 2.65 -21.77
N PHE A 181 4.24 3.81 -21.35
CA PHE A 181 3.91 4.92 -22.23
C PHE A 181 4.52 6.19 -21.67
N VAL A 182 5.41 6.81 -22.45
CA VAL A 182 6.21 7.97 -22.06
C VAL A 182 6.08 9.03 -23.14
N PHE A 183 6.09 10.30 -22.76
CA PHE A 183 6.23 11.39 -23.71
C PHE A 183 7.02 12.52 -23.08
N ASN A 184 7.82 13.19 -23.90
CA ASN A 184 8.53 14.38 -23.47
C ASN A 184 7.74 15.63 -23.84
N THR A 185 7.74 16.62 -22.95
CA THR A 185 7.11 17.92 -23.18
C THR A 185 8.15 19.01 -23.44
N LYS A 186 7.68 20.16 -23.92
CA LYS A 186 8.48 21.38 -24.06
C LYS A 186 9.28 21.68 -22.79
N GLY A 187 10.56 21.99 -22.94
CA GLY A 187 11.46 22.26 -21.81
C GLY A 187 11.12 23.55 -21.07
N VAL A 188 11.22 24.70 -21.76
CA VAL A 188 10.80 26.00 -21.23
C VAL A 188 9.37 26.27 -21.70
N ASP A 189 8.43 26.23 -20.75
CA ASP A 189 7.01 26.43 -21.01
C ASP A 189 6.45 27.45 -20.01
N HIS A 190 6.27 28.70 -20.48
CA HIS A 190 5.78 29.83 -19.69
C HIS A 190 4.28 29.74 -19.35
N ARG A 191 3.58 28.73 -19.87
CA ARG A 191 2.18 28.49 -19.55
C ARG A 191 2.02 28.07 -18.09
N SER A 192 0.86 28.41 -17.51
CA SER A 192 0.54 28.02 -16.13
C SER A 192 0.61 26.49 -15.95
N SER A 193 0.86 26.03 -14.72
CA SER A 193 0.88 24.58 -14.41
C SER A 193 -0.43 23.89 -14.80
N GLU A 194 -1.57 24.55 -14.58
CA GLU A 194 -2.89 24.04 -14.93
C GLU A 194 -3.08 23.91 -16.44
N GLU A 195 -2.64 24.91 -17.22
CA GLU A 195 -2.70 24.85 -18.68
C GLU A 195 -1.79 23.75 -19.24
N ARG A 196 -0.57 23.61 -18.70
CA ARG A 196 0.36 22.54 -19.08
C ARG A 196 -0.20 21.16 -18.76
N LEU A 197 -0.90 21.03 -17.63
CA LEU A 197 -1.55 19.79 -17.23
C LEU A 197 -2.72 19.45 -18.15
N LYS A 198 -3.55 20.45 -18.50
CA LYS A 198 -4.72 20.28 -19.36
C LYS A 198 -4.35 20.03 -20.82
N ASP A 199 -3.33 20.72 -21.32
CA ASP A 199 -2.86 20.62 -22.69
C ASP A 199 -1.32 20.59 -22.79
N PRO A 200 -0.70 19.41 -22.60
CA PRO A 200 0.76 19.27 -22.73
C PRO A 200 1.22 19.45 -24.18
N VAL A 201 2.26 20.26 -24.37
CA VAL A 201 2.97 20.39 -25.67
C VAL A 201 3.97 19.26 -25.77
N VAL A 202 3.57 18.19 -26.44
CA VAL A 202 4.37 16.96 -26.61
C VAL A 202 5.37 17.09 -27.76
N LEU A 203 6.61 16.68 -27.49
CA LEU A 203 7.73 16.67 -28.45
C LEU A 203 7.85 15.33 -29.16
N ASP A 204 7.81 14.24 -28.39
CA ASP A 204 7.85 12.87 -28.85
C ASP A 204 7.11 11.95 -27.86
N VAL A 205 6.78 10.76 -28.34
CA VAL A 205 6.06 9.71 -27.61
C VAL A 205 6.81 8.39 -27.77
N GLY A 206 6.91 7.64 -26.69
CA GLY A 206 7.46 6.30 -26.62
C GLY A 206 6.44 5.31 -26.09
N TYR A 207 6.44 4.12 -26.68
CA TYR A 207 5.68 2.98 -26.20
C TYR A 207 6.61 1.75 -26.21
N CYS A 208 6.53 0.92 -25.18
CA CYS A 208 7.28 -0.33 -25.11
C CYS A 208 6.48 -1.36 -24.31
N GLY A 209 6.40 -2.60 -24.79
CA GLY A 209 5.87 -3.74 -24.06
C GLY A 209 6.93 -4.38 -23.16
N ALA A 210 6.52 -5.22 -22.22
CA ALA A 210 7.41 -6.07 -21.43
C ALA A 210 7.21 -7.55 -21.79
N LEU A 211 8.30 -8.31 -21.80
CA LEU A 211 8.29 -9.77 -21.89
C LEU A 211 7.87 -10.36 -20.54
N ILE A 212 6.90 -11.28 -20.55
CA ILE A 212 6.46 -12.03 -19.37
C ILE A 212 7.01 -13.46 -19.50
N PRO A 213 7.58 -14.05 -18.43
CA PRO A 213 7.57 -13.59 -17.04
C PRO A 213 8.76 -12.71 -16.62
N SER A 214 9.74 -12.48 -17.49
CA SER A 214 11.03 -11.86 -17.11
C SER A 214 10.94 -10.37 -16.75
N LEU A 215 9.84 -9.70 -17.13
CA LEU A 215 9.64 -8.26 -17.07
C LEU A 215 10.76 -7.45 -17.73
N GLN A 216 11.43 -8.01 -18.74
CA GLN A 216 12.38 -7.26 -19.55
C GLN A 216 11.63 -6.44 -20.60
N ALA A 217 12.13 -5.27 -20.95
CA ALA A 217 11.59 -4.49 -22.06
C ALA A 217 11.63 -5.30 -23.37
N ASP A 218 10.48 -5.40 -24.04
CA ASP A 218 10.36 -5.96 -25.38
C ASP A 218 10.60 -4.86 -26.41
N TYR A 219 11.87 -4.63 -26.71
CA TYR A 219 12.28 -3.62 -27.69
C TYR A 219 11.80 -3.92 -29.12
N THR A 220 11.32 -5.13 -29.42
CA THR A 220 10.70 -5.43 -30.73
C THR A 220 9.31 -4.80 -30.87
N SER A 221 8.64 -4.58 -29.74
CA SER A 221 7.35 -3.87 -29.65
C SER A 221 7.49 -2.35 -29.51
N ALA A 222 8.73 -1.86 -29.37
CA ALA A 222 8.97 -0.47 -29.04
C ALA A 222 8.65 0.46 -30.23
N LYS A 223 7.95 1.56 -29.95
CA LYS A 223 7.61 2.60 -30.90
C LYS A 223 8.14 3.93 -30.41
N HIS A 224 8.69 4.73 -31.33
CA HIS A 224 9.09 6.10 -31.07
C HIS A 224 8.50 7.03 -32.14
N ILE A 225 7.66 7.95 -31.70
CA ILE A 225 6.90 8.86 -32.58
C ILE A 225 7.29 10.30 -32.24
N ILE A 226 7.84 11.03 -33.21
CA ILE A 226 8.29 12.41 -33.06
C ILE A 226 7.25 13.36 -33.67
N HIS A 227 6.82 14.35 -32.90
CA HIS A 227 5.97 15.43 -33.40
C HIS A 227 6.79 16.44 -34.20
N ILE A 228 6.65 16.47 -35.54
CA ILE A 228 7.50 17.27 -36.44
C ILE A 228 7.55 18.74 -36.01
N GLY A 229 6.40 19.37 -35.79
CA GLY A 229 6.30 20.80 -35.47
C GLY A 229 6.83 21.20 -34.10
N ASN A 230 6.98 20.25 -33.17
CA ASN A 230 7.44 20.53 -31.81
C ASN A 230 8.86 20.02 -31.57
N SER A 231 9.41 19.24 -32.51
CA SER A 231 10.68 18.53 -32.34
C SER A 231 11.90 19.43 -32.04
N VAL A 232 11.83 20.74 -32.29
CA VAL A 232 12.90 21.69 -31.97
C VAL A 232 12.76 22.34 -30.58
N MET A 233 11.65 22.13 -29.87
CA MET A 233 11.31 22.84 -28.63
C MET A 233 11.84 22.16 -27.34
N GLY A 234 12.93 21.39 -27.45
CA GLY A 234 13.51 20.59 -26.35
C GLY A 234 14.22 21.39 -25.24
N GLY A 235 14.28 22.73 -25.35
CA GLY A 235 14.88 23.59 -24.32
C GLY A 235 16.35 23.29 -24.04
N GLY A 236 17.14 22.99 -25.08
CA GLY A 236 18.58 22.72 -24.95
C GLY A 236 18.95 21.34 -24.41
N ARG A 237 17.99 20.51 -23.98
CA ARG A 237 18.27 19.12 -23.59
C ARG A 237 18.72 18.30 -24.81
N PRO A 238 19.84 17.56 -24.74
CA PRO A 238 20.36 16.81 -25.87
C PRO A 238 19.39 15.69 -26.24
N LYS A 239 18.91 15.71 -27.49
CA LYS A 239 18.10 14.63 -28.04
C LYS A 239 18.99 13.46 -28.42
N LYS A 240 18.58 12.25 -28.08
CA LYS A 240 19.26 11.03 -28.52
C LYS A 240 18.51 10.36 -29.67
N PRO A 241 19.23 9.60 -30.52
CA PRO A 241 18.57 8.70 -31.43
C PRO A 241 17.82 7.61 -30.66
N PHE A 242 16.77 7.08 -31.28
CA PHE A 242 16.11 5.89 -30.78
C PHE A 242 17.00 4.67 -31.05
N ASN A 243 17.37 3.94 -30.01
CA ASN A 243 18.38 2.88 -30.11
C ASN A 243 17.81 1.55 -30.60
N HIS A 244 16.48 1.43 -30.69
CA HIS A 244 15.80 0.14 -30.88
C HIS A 244 14.96 0.09 -32.15
N GLY A 245 15.21 1.01 -33.09
CA GLY A 245 14.52 1.03 -34.38
C GLY A 245 14.55 2.40 -35.02
N ASN A 246 13.57 2.66 -35.88
CA ASN A 246 13.42 3.94 -36.56
C ASN A 246 12.39 4.82 -35.86
N SER A 247 12.72 6.09 -35.68
CA SER A 247 11.76 7.10 -35.20
C SER A 247 10.80 7.47 -36.32
N GLU A 248 9.50 7.41 -36.05
CA GLU A 248 8.47 7.86 -36.97
C GLU A 248 8.20 9.35 -36.77
N LYS A 249 8.30 10.15 -37.83
CA LYS A 249 8.02 11.59 -37.78
C LYS A 249 6.59 11.84 -38.26
N VAL A 250 5.74 12.39 -37.40
CA VAL A 250 4.31 12.61 -37.70
C VAL A 250 3.91 14.08 -37.55
N SER A 251 2.91 14.49 -38.33
CA SER A 251 2.26 15.79 -38.18
C SER A 251 1.34 15.80 -36.95
N ALA A 252 0.94 16.99 -36.51
CA ALA A 252 -0.04 17.17 -35.43
C ALA A 252 -1.37 16.48 -35.73
N THR A 253 -1.79 16.44 -37.00
CA THR A 253 -3.05 15.82 -37.43
C THR A 253 -3.00 14.30 -37.47
N ALA A 254 -1.81 13.71 -37.71
CA ALA A 254 -1.64 12.26 -37.76
C ALA A 254 -1.44 11.64 -36.37
N MET A 255 -0.79 12.35 -35.44
CA MET A 255 -0.47 11.84 -34.09
C MET A 255 -1.65 11.14 -33.38
N PRO A 256 -2.87 11.70 -33.33
CA PRO A 256 -4.01 11.03 -32.69
C PRO A 256 -4.28 9.62 -33.22
N ALA A 257 -4.18 9.40 -34.54
CA ALA A 257 -4.44 8.10 -35.15
C ALA A 257 -3.39 7.05 -34.70
N HIS A 258 -2.12 7.43 -34.61
CA HIS A 258 -1.06 6.52 -34.13
C HIS A 258 -1.25 6.17 -32.65
N ILE A 259 -1.62 7.15 -31.81
CA ILE A 259 -1.86 6.91 -30.38
C ILE A 259 -3.11 6.05 -30.17
N GLN A 260 -4.20 6.32 -30.91
CA GLN A 260 -5.40 5.49 -30.87
C GLN A 260 -5.14 4.05 -31.30
N ASP A 261 -4.27 3.85 -32.28
CA ASP A 261 -3.90 2.51 -32.76
C ASP A 261 -3.25 1.66 -31.66
N ILE A 262 -2.34 2.25 -30.87
CA ILE A 262 -1.68 1.57 -29.75
C ILE A 262 -2.71 1.01 -28.74
N PHE A 263 -3.78 1.76 -28.48
CA PHE A 263 -4.78 1.40 -27.46
C PHE A 263 -6.07 0.81 -28.04
N ARG A 264 -6.11 0.47 -29.34
CA ARG A 264 -7.32 0.01 -30.03
C ARG A 264 -7.94 -1.21 -29.38
N GLU A 265 -7.11 -2.18 -28.97
CA GLU A 265 -7.56 -3.43 -28.33
C GLU A 265 -8.05 -3.24 -26.88
N PHE A 266 -7.79 -2.07 -26.26
CA PHE A 266 -8.02 -1.80 -24.84
C PHE A 266 -9.14 -0.79 -24.58
N GLN A 267 -10.02 -0.59 -25.56
CA GLN A 267 -11.17 0.30 -25.41
C GLN A 267 -12.35 -0.35 -24.66
N GLN A 268 -12.41 -1.69 -24.65
CA GLN A 268 -13.49 -2.47 -24.04
C GLN A 268 -12.93 -3.50 -23.07
N SER A 269 -13.74 -3.93 -22.09
CA SER A 269 -13.34 -4.97 -21.14
C SER A 269 -12.88 -6.24 -21.86
N THR A 270 -11.73 -6.76 -21.45
CA THR A 270 -11.01 -7.83 -22.14
C THR A 270 -10.64 -8.95 -21.18
N GLU A 271 -10.36 -10.13 -21.74
CA GLU A 271 -9.75 -11.27 -21.02
C GLU A 271 -8.23 -11.10 -20.87
N ASN A 272 -7.64 -10.18 -21.64
CA ASN A 272 -6.21 -9.90 -21.69
C ASN A 272 -5.94 -8.47 -21.14
N PRO A 273 -6.03 -8.24 -19.83
CA PRO A 273 -5.84 -6.91 -19.26
C PRO A 273 -4.43 -6.37 -19.52
N MET A 274 -4.28 -5.05 -19.52
CA MET A 274 -3.00 -4.36 -19.61
C MET A 274 -2.68 -3.63 -18.30
N ILE A 275 -1.44 -3.73 -17.83
CA ILE A 275 -0.85 -2.78 -16.88
C ILE A 275 -0.12 -1.72 -17.70
N LEU A 276 -0.55 -0.47 -17.60
CA LEU A 276 0.06 0.67 -18.27
C LEU A 276 0.90 1.46 -17.26
N LEU A 277 2.22 1.42 -17.43
CA LEU A 277 3.19 2.20 -16.68
C LEU A 277 3.27 3.59 -17.30
N VAL A 278 3.10 4.63 -16.49
CA VAL A 278 3.16 6.03 -16.94
C VAL A 278 3.96 6.87 -15.97
N TYR A 279 4.51 7.97 -16.45
CA TYR A 279 5.06 9.05 -15.62
C TYR A 279 4.03 10.17 -15.53
N ASN A 280 3.67 10.60 -14.31
CA ASN A 280 2.63 11.58 -14.07
C ASN A 280 1.29 11.18 -14.70
N ARG A 281 0.50 10.40 -13.95
CA ARG A 281 -0.78 9.84 -14.40
C ARG A 281 -1.74 10.89 -14.93
N GLN A 282 -1.87 12.03 -14.24
CA GLN A 282 -2.87 13.02 -14.61
C GLN A 282 -2.53 13.69 -15.95
N LEU A 283 -1.26 14.05 -16.14
CA LEU A 283 -0.76 14.59 -17.40
C LEU A 283 -0.95 13.58 -18.54
N THR A 284 -0.60 12.32 -18.31
CA THR A 284 -0.74 11.24 -19.29
C THR A 284 -2.21 11.01 -19.65
N LYS A 285 -3.11 10.99 -18.67
CA LYS A 285 -4.55 10.85 -18.92
C LYS A 285 -5.09 11.98 -19.79
N ASN A 286 -4.74 13.22 -19.48
CA ASN A 286 -5.19 14.39 -20.24
C ASN A 286 -4.67 14.34 -21.68
N PHE A 287 -3.39 13.98 -21.87
CA PHE A 287 -2.81 13.80 -23.19
C PHE A 287 -3.53 12.70 -24.00
N LEU A 288 -3.72 11.51 -23.42
CA LEU A 288 -4.40 10.39 -24.09
C LEU A 288 -5.84 10.74 -24.47
N GLN A 289 -6.57 11.43 -23.60
CA GLN A 289 -7.92 11.91 -23.89
C GLN A 289 -7.93 12.94 -25.03
N LYS A 290 -6.95 13.86 -25.07
CA LYS A 290 -6.78 14.81 -26.19
C LYS A 290 -6.49 14.09 -27.50
N MET A 291 -5.77 12.96 -27.46
CA MET A 291 -5.54 12.09 -28.63
C MET A 291 -6.76 11.23 -28.99
N GLY A 292 -7.89 11.35 -28.29
CA GLY A 292 -9.13 10.60 -28.56
C GLY A 292 -9.11 9.15 -28.03
N VAL A 293 -8.20 8.80 -27.13
CA VAL A 293 -8.21 7.51 -26.44
C VAL A 293 -9.28 7.53 -25.35
N ASN A 294 -10.21 6.57 -25.39
CA ASN A 294 -11.21 6.41 -24.34
C ASN A 294 -10.60 5.76 -23.09
N THR A 295 -10.40 6.57 -22.04
CA THR A 295 -9.84 6.14 -20.74
C THR A 295 -10.88 5.97 -19.64
N GLN A 296 -12.18 6.03 -19.95
CA GLN A 296 -13.25 6.02 -18.94
C GLN A 296 -13.36 4.70 -18.17
N THR A 297 -13.01 3.59 -18.82
CA THR A 297 -13.09 2.24 -18.25
C THR A 297 -11.78 1.79 -17.60
N TRP A 298 -10.75 2.65 -17.61
CA TRP A 298 -9.43 2.32 -17.06
C TRP A 298 -9.47 2.41 -15.53
N CYS A 299 -8.79 1.47 -14.87
CA CYS A 299 -8.67 1.43 -13.42
C CYS A 299 -7.36 2.05 -12.98
N LEU A 300 -7.38 2.71 -11.81
CA LEU A 300 -6.16 3.14 -11.12
C LEU A 300 -5.63 2.00 -10.24
N GLY A 301 -4.33 1.77 -10.29
CA GLY A 301 -3.68 0.77 -9.44
C GLY A 301 -4.00 -0.66 -9.90
N LEU A 302 -3.66 -1.62 -9.04
CA LEU A 302 -3.71 -3.05 -9.36
C LEU A 302 -4.70 -3.84 -8.49
N LYS A 303 -5.37 -3.19 -7.54
CA LYS A 303 -6.26 -3.86 -6.58
C LYS A 303 -7.37 -4.63 -7.30
N ASP A 304 -8.03 -4.00 -8.27
CA ASP A 304 -9.15 -4.60 -8.99
C ASP A 304 -8.73 -5.76 -9.91
N LEU A 305 -7.44 -5.87 -10.26
CA LEU A 305 -6.86 -7.02 -10.98
C LEU A 305 -6.63 -8.21 -10.03
N ILE A 306 -6.03 -7.95 -8.87
CA ILE A 306 -5.58 -8.97 -7.90
C ILE A 306 -6.73 -9.44 -7.01
N MET A 307 -7.60 -8.51 -6.59
CA MET A 307 -8.74 -8.73 -5.68
C MET A 307 -10.02 -8.13 -6.25
N PRO A 308 -10.63 -8.73 -7.30
CA PRO A 308 -11.80 -8.16 -7.95
C PRO A 308 -12.99 -7.92 -7.00
N LYS A 309 -13.66 -6.77 -7.13
CA LYS A 309 -14.78 -6.33 -6.26
C LYS A 309 -15.97 -7.30 -6.18
N SER A 310 -16.07 -8.31 -7.05
CA SER A 310 -17.04 -9.40 -6.92
C SER A 310 -17.02 -10.05 -5.53
N TYR A 311 -15.91 -9.93 -4.79
CA TYR A 311 -15.78 -10.39 -3.41
C TYR A 311 -16.44 -9.49 -2.36
N ALA A 312 -16.50 -8.17 -2.58
CA ALA A 312 -17.02 -7.23 -1.59
C ALA A 312 -18.54 -7.32 -1.41
N ARG A 313 -19.27 -7.71 -2.47
CA ARG A 313 -20.75 -7.75 -2.46
C ARG A 313 -21.35 -8.98 -1.80
N GLN A 314 -20.55 -9.94 -1.36
CA GLN A 314 -21.05 -11.03 -0.52
C GLN A 314 -20.85 -10.77 0.97
N SER A 315 -20.70 -9.51 1.40
CA SER A 315 -21.03 -9.20 2.80
C SER A 315 -22.40 -9.82 3.05
N PRO A 316 -22.51 -10.87 3.90
CA PRO A 316 -23.78 -11.55 4.12
C PRO A 316 -24.71 -10.43 4.50
N ALA A 317 -25.71 -10.16 3.64
CA ALA A 317 -26.57 -8.99 3.76
C ALA A 317 -26.87 -8.88 5.25
N GLN A 318 -26.27 -7.89 5.91
CA GLN A 318 -26.45 -7.71 7.35
C GLN A 318 -27.95 -7.54 7.43
N SER A 319 -28.66 -8.58 7.86
CA SER A 319 -30.11 -8.65 7.75
C SER A 319 -30.62 -7.32 8.26
N PRO A 320 -31.20 -6.46 7.41
CA PRO A 320 -31.49 -5.08 7.80
C PRO A 320 -32.45 -5.01 8.98
N ASN A 321 -33.07 -6.13 9.34
CA ASN A 321 -34.09 -6.24 10.36
C ASN A 321 -33.84 -7.42 11.30
N ARG A 322 -32.89 -7.27 12.23
CA ARG A 322 -33.23 -7.64 13.62
C ARG A 322 -33.57 -6.36 14.34
N HIS A 323 -34.78 -5.87 14.05
CA HIS A 323 -35.54 -5.10 15.02
C HIS A 323 -35.37 -5.79 16.38
N SER A 324 -34.64 -5.16 17.30
CA SER A 324 -35.22 -4.31 18.34
C SER A 324 -36.68 -4.59 18.75
N SER A 325 -37.16 -5.83 18.67
CA SER A 325 -38.36 -6.26 19.37
C SER A 325 -37.92 -6.97 20.63
N ASN A 326 -38.31 -6.39 21.77
CA ASN A 326 -38.19 -6.88 23.14
C ASN A 326 -37.08 -6.24 24.00
N GLN A 327 -36.95 -4.91 23.91
CA GLN A 327 -37.04 -4.14 25.16
C GLN A 327 -38.49 -4.24 25.68
N TYR A 328 -38.84 -5.38 26.27
CA TYR A 328 -39.82 -5.38 27.34
C TYR A 328 -39.06 -4.89 28.57
N THR A 329 -38.98 -3.56 28.67
CA THR A 329 -38.90 -2.87 29.95
C THR A 329 -40.11 -3.30 30.76
N HIS A 330 -39.97 -4.42 31.48
CA HIS A 330 -40.80 -4.64 32.65
C HIS A 330 -40.45 -3.54 33.64
N GLY A 331 -41.27 -2.50 33.61
CA GLY A 331 -41.38 -1.52 34.66
C GLY A 331 -41.53 -2.24 36.00
N ARG A 332 -40.49 -2.14 36.82
CA ARG A 332 -40.68 -2.03 38.25
C ARG A 332 -40.60 -0.55 38.57
N GLY A 333 -41.78 0.05 38.68
CA GLY A 333 -41.96 1.35 39.26
C GLY A 333 -41.33 1.42 40.64
N ARG A 334 -40.45 2.40 40.82
CA ARG A 334 -40.26 3.18 42.04
C ARG A 334 -40.09 4.61 41.52
N SER A 335 -41.15 5.42 41.53
CA SER A 335 -41.59 6.19 42.71
C SER A 335 -40.40 6.87 43.38
N SER A 336 -40.05 8.05 42.89
CA SER A 336 -39.55 9.21 43.63
C SER A 336 -39.43 10.32 42.59
N ASP A 337 -40.46 11.13 42.38
CA ASP A 337 -40.78 12.32 43.19
C ASP A 337 -39.55 13.08 43.68
N ASN A 338 -39.50 14.33 43.22
CA ASN A 338 -39.01 15.54 43.88
C ASN A 338 -37.53 15.61 44.25
N ASN A 339 -36.78 16.48 43.56
CA ASN A 339 -36.50 17.86 43.99
C ASN A 339 -35.24 18.37 43.28
N ILE A 340 -35.36 19.44 42.50
CA ILE A 340 -35.02 20.82 42.88
C ILE A 340 -33.51 21.07 42.93
N LEU A 341 -33.11 21.94 42.00
CA LEU A 341 -31.96 22.82 41.99
C LEU A 341 -31.35 23.11 43.38
N SER A 342 -30.04 22.87 43.54
CA SER A 342 -29.26 23.72 44.44
C SER A 342 -27.80 23.78 43.99
N TYR A 343 -27.39 25.00 43.67
CA TYR A 343 -26.01 25.46 43.66
C TYR A 343 -25.38 25.29 45.05
N GLY A 344 -24.05 25.14 45.07
CA GLY A 344 -23.20 25.51 46.21
C GLY A 344 -22.78 24.36 47.11
N SER A 345 -21.51 23.96 47.01
CA SER A 345 -20.49 24.25 48.04
C SER A 345 -19.30 23.29 47.91
N PRO A 346 -18.06 23.78 48.07
CA PRO A 346 -16.84 22.98 48.11
C PRO A 346 -16.61 22.39 49.51
N ASP A 347 -15.61 21.50 49.55
CA ASP A 347 -14.90 20.97 50.72
C ASP A 347 -15.72 20.17 51.75
N LEU A 348 -15.35 18.91 51.92
CA LEU A 348 -14.62 18.45 53.10
C LEU A 348 -14.51 16.92 53.11
N ASP A 349 -13.34 16.48 53.55
CA ASP A 349 -13.02 15.21 54.21
C ASP A 349 -14.19 14.28 54.55
N ARG A 350 -14.02 12.98 54.23
CA ARG A 350 -14.12 11.92 55.25
C ARG A 350 -13.79 10.53 54.72
N ASN A 351 -12.71 9.99 55.29
CA ASN A 351 -12.70 8.73 56.02
C ASN A 351 -13.33 7.48 55.37
N GLY A 352 -12.43 6.58 54.97
CA GLY A 352 -12.37 5.23 55.53
C GLY A 352 -13.70 4.49 55.72
N MET A 353 -14.09 3.70 54.73
CA MET A 353 -14.97 2.55 54.94
C MET A 353 -14.30 1.27 54.48
N LYS A 354 -13.67 0.60 55.45
CA LYS A 354 -13.40 -0.84 55.43
C LYS A 354 -14.74 -1.57 55.21
N ARG A 355 -14.99 -2.04 54.00
CA ARG A 355 -16.07 -3.00 53.74
C ARG A 355 -15.52 -4.42 53.87
N SER A 356 -15.63 -4.92 55.09
CA SER A 356 -15.73 -6.34 55.40
C SER A 356 -16.86 -6.94 54.55
N ARG A 357 -16.53 -7.69 53.50
CA ARG A 357 -17.50 -8.57 52.84
C ARG A 357 -17.33 -9.97 53.41
N SER A 358 -18.24 -10.25 54.32
CA SER A 358 -18.62 -11.54 54.84
C SER A 358 -18.79 -12.57 53.73
N ARG A 359 -18.13 -13.71 53.97
CA ARG A 359 -18.44 -15.01 53.38
C ARG A 359 -19.85 -15.42 53.78
N SER A 360 -20.64 -15.93 52.82
CA SER A 360 -21.74 -16.91 52.97
C SER A 360 -22.36 -17.17 51.59
N PRO A 361 -22.98 -18.33 51.32
CA PRO A 361 -22.49 -19.70 51.53
C PRO A 361 -22.62 -20.56 50.24
N ARG A 362 -21.88 -21.68 50.22
CA ARG A 362 -22.03 -22.79 49.28
C ARG A 362 -23.46 -23.33 49.29
N MET A 363 -24.06 -23.52 48.12
CA MET A 363 -25.18 -24.43 47.89
C MET A 363 -24.62 -25.71 47.28
N ASP A 364 -24.19 -26.61 48.17
CA ASP A 364 -24.22 -28.05 47.91
C ASP A 364 -25.69 -28.49 48.00
N GLY A 365 -26.24 -29.15 46.98
CA GLY A 365 -27.61 -29.64 47.11
C GLY A 365 -28.31 -30.17 45.88
N ARG A 366 -28.02 -31.43 45.56
CA ARG A 366 -28.98 -32.50 45.24
C ARG A 366 -29.79 -32.43 43.93
N ASN A 367 -29.59 -33.50 43.15
CA ASN A 367 -30.62 -34.38 42.59
C ASN A 367 -32.06 -33.99 42.95
N ASN A 368 -32.83 -33.59 41.94
CA ASN A 368 -34.27 -33.81 42.00
C ASN A 368 -34.82 -34.08 40.60
N THR A 369 -34.91 -35.38 40.32
CA THR A 369 -35.84 -35.98 39.38
C THR A 369 -37.25 -35.53 39.75
N TYR A 370 -37.78 -34.52 39.07
CA TYR A 370 -39.21 -34.27 39.03
C TYR A 370 -39.68 -34.38 37.58
N GLN A 371 -40.24 -35.56 37.31
CA GLN A 371 -41.29 -35.74 36.32
C GLN A 371 -42.30 -34.61 36.47
N ASN A 372 -42.50 -33.86 35.39
CA ASN A 372 -43.62 -32.95 35.29
C ASN A 372 -44.62 -33.58 34.31
N PRO A 373 -45.74 -34.14 34.78
CA PRO A 373 -46.82 -34.60 33.94
C PRO A 373 -47.82 -33.45 33.77
N TYR A 374 -47.82 -32.81 32.60
CA TYR A 374 -48.95 -31.97 32.20
C TYR A 374 -49.64 -32.53 30.97
N PRO A 375 -50.99 -32.53 30.95
CA PRO A 375 -51.78 -33.28 30.00
C PRO A 375 -51.86 -32.56 28.66
N ALA A 376 -51.94 -33.38 27.60
CA ALA A 376 -52.29 -32.96 26.27
C ALA A 376 -53.67 -32.27 26.25
N SER A 377 -53.70 -31.01 25.80
CA SER A 377 -54.91 -30.40 25.29
C SER A 377 -54.93 -30.52 23.76
N PRO A 378 -56.00 -31.08 23.18
CA PRO A 378 -56.16 -31.27 21.75
C PRO A 378 -56.83 -30.05 21.09
N SER A 379 -56.73 -30.01 19.76
CA SER A 379 -57.50 -29.15 18.84
C SER A 379 -56.99 -27.72 18.64
N MET A 380 -56.36 -27.52 17.49
CA MET A 380 -56.83 -26.59 16.46
C MET A 380 -56.10 -26.96 15.18
N GLN A 381 -56.72 -27.90 14.46
CA GLN A 381 -56.50 -28.13 13.05
C GLN A 381 -56.71 -26.81 12.31
N SER A 382 -55.63 -26.13 11.93
CA SER A 382 -55.68 -25.18 10.83
C SER A 382 -54.97 -25.78 9.62
N ASN A 383 -55.81 -26.32 8.75
CA ASN A 383 -55.51 -26.53 7.34
C ASN A 383 -54.99 -25.21 6.73
N ARG A 384 -53.68 -25.04 6.61
CA ARG A 384 -53.09 -24.04 5.71
C ARG A 384 -51.96 -24.66 4.89
N GLY A 385 -52.34 -25.07 3.68
CA GLY A 385 -51.53 -25.27 2.46
C GLY A 385 -50.16 -25.91 2.66
N LYS A 386 -49.98 -27.21 2.48
CA LYS A 386 -49.86 -27.83 1.13
C LYS A 386 -49.32 -26.86 0.07
N ASN A 387 -48.09 -27.16 -0.35
CA ASN A 387 -47.61 -27.02 -1.73
C ASN A 387 -47.21 -25.62 -2.24
N TYR A 388 -46.22 -25.00 -1.60
CA TYR A 388 -45.16 -24.32 -2.35
C TYR A 388 -43.83 -24.96 -1.95
N ARG A 389 -43.61 -26.21 -2.39
CA ARG A 389 -42.26 -26.60 -2.81
C ARG A 389 -41.98 -25.66 -3.98
N ASP A 390 -41.41 -24.50 -3.66
CA ASP A 390 -40.73 -23.67 -4.63
C ASP A 390 -39.82 -24.63 -5.39
N ARG A 391 -40.27 -24.98 -6.60
CA ARG A 391 -39.38 -25.33 -7.70
C ARG A 391 -38.48 -24.10 -7.81
N ARG A 392 -37.44 -24.05 -6.98
CA ARG A 392 -36.20 -23.39 -7.33
C ARG A 392 -35.78 -24.12 -8.58
N THR A 393 -36.27 -23.62 -9.72
CA THR A 393 -35.64 -23.81 -11.01
C THR A 393 -34.15 -23.77 -10.72
N PRO A 394 -33.42 -24.87 -10.97
CA PRO A 394 -31.98 -24.87 -10.80
C PRO A 394 -31.49 -23.61 -11.47
N SER A 395 -30.99 -22.65 -10.68
CA SER A 395 -30.45 -21.43 -11.25
C SER A 395 -29.50 -21.91 -12.33
N PRO A 396 -29.69 -21.48 -13.60
CA PRO A 396 -28.90 -21.99 -14.71
C PRO A 396 -27.44 -22.01 -14.24
N PRO A 397 -26.76 -23.17 -14.35
CA PRO A 397 -25.45 -23.38 -13.72
C PRO A 397 -24.64 -22.16 -14.09
N ALA A 398 -24.32 -21.33 -13.09
CA ALA A 398 -23.89 -19.94 -13.28
C ALA A 398 -22.77 -19.97 -14.32
N ALA A 399 -23.14 -19.75 -15.58
CA ALA A 399 -22.29 -20.10 -16.71
C ALA A 399 -21.14 -19.17 -16.53
N GLN A 400 -19.99 -19.73 -16.12
CA GLN A 400 -18.87 -19.02 -15.52
C GLN A 400 -18.70 -17.72 -16.26
N ALA A 401 -19.28 -16.65 -15.71
CA ALA A 401 -19.43 -15.42 -16.45
C ALA A 401 -18.00 -14.97 -16.64
N ARG A 402 -17.48 -15.12 -17.87
CA ARG A 402 -16.06 -14.96 -18.15
C ARG A 402 -15.69 -13.62 -17.56
N ARG A 403 -14.82 -13.65 -16.54
CA ARG A 403 -14.52 -12.45 -15.76
C ARG A 403 -13.89 -11.47 -16.71
N ARG A 404 -14.65 -10.45 -17.08
CA ARG A 404 -14.13 -9.36 -17.90
C ARG A 404 -13.42 -8.41 -16.96
N TYR A 405 -12.13 -8.22 -17.18
CA TYR A 405 -11.33 -7.26 -16.44
C TYR A 405 -11.51 -5.87 -17.04
N SER A 406 -11.21 -4.85 -16.24
CA SER A 406 -10.95 -3.52 -16.81
C SER A 406 -9.82 -3.66 -17.83
N PRO A 407 -9.91 -2.99 -18.98
CA PRO A 407 -8.94 -3.21 -20.04
C PRO A 407 -7.54 -2.74 -19.69
N VAL A 408 -7.44 -1.65 -18.93
CA VAL A 408 -6.16 -1.04 -18.54
C VAL A 408 -6.17 -0.72 -17.06
N PHE A 409 -5.07 -1.08 -16.40
CA PHE A 409 -4.71 -0.74 -15.03
C PHE A 409 -3.53 0.22 -15.07
N VAL A 410 -3.73 1.47 -14.68
CA VAL A 410 -2.72 2.53 -14.79
C VAL A 410 -1.89 2.60 -13.51
N LEU A 411 -0.56 2.57 -13.66
CA LEU A 411 0.41 2.75 -12.59
C LEU A 411 1.27 3.98 -12.84
N ASP A 412 1.28 4.88 -11.86
CA ASP A 412 2.14 6.06 -11.86
C ASP A 412 3.49 5.75 -11.24
N ILE A 413 4.52 5.59 -12.09
CA ILE A 413 5.87 5.24 -11.65
C ILE A 413 6.50 6.35 -10.80
N GLN A 414 6.18 7.62 -11.08
CA GLN A 414 6.66 8.74 -10.27
C GLN A 414 6.15 8.60 -8.84
N GLN A 415 4.85 8.36 -8.66
CA GLN A 415 4.25 8.23 -7.33
C GLN A 415 4.76 6.98 -6.60
N LEU A 416 4.92 5.85 -7.29
CA LEU A 416 5.52 4.64 -6.68
C LEU A 416 6.95 4.91 -6.19
N TYR A 417 7.77 5.59 -6.99
CA TYR A 417 9.13 5.94 -6.62
C TYR A 417 9.17 6.95 -5.45
N GLN A 418 8.33 7.99 -5.48
CA GLN A 418 8.21 8.96 -4.40
C GLN A 418 7.81 8.28 -3.09
N LYS A 419 6.90 7.30 -3.15
CA LYS A 419 6.56 6.48 -1.98
C LYS A 419 7.70 5.58 -1.55
N LEU A 420 8.47 5.01 -2.47
CA LEU A 420 9.61 4.18 -2.11
C LEU A 420 10.68 5.01 -1.38
N THR A 421 11.07 6.15 -1.92
CA THR A 421 12.24 6.92 -1.46
C THR A 421 11.91 8.05 -0.47
N GLY A 422 10.67 8.54 -0.47
CA GLY A 422 10.31 9.77 0.24
C GLY A 422 10.81 11.05 -0.44
N ASN A 423 11.41 10.96 -1.64
CA ASN A 423 11.89 12.10 -2.41
C ASN A 423 10.85 12.54 -3.45
N ASP A 424 10.31 13.75 -3.30
CA ASP A 424 9.33 14.35 -4.21
C ASP A 424 9.95 15.12 -5.39
N GLN A 425 11.27 15.36 -5.36
CA GLN A 425 12.00 16.23 -6.30
C GLN A 425 12.43 15.54 -7.61
N VAL A 426 11.85 14.40 -7.96
CA VAL A 426 12.20 13.70 -9.20
C VAL A 426 11.65 14.40 -10.44
N LYS A 427 12.55 14.73 -11.38
CA LYS A 427 12.24 15.55 -12.55
C LYS A 427 11.62 14.77 -13.71
N ASP A 428 12.12 13.57 -13.96
CA ASP A 428 11.72 12.74 -15.09
C ASP A 428 12.07 11.26 -14.88
N VAL A 429 11.81 10.42 -15.88
CA VAL A 429 12.06 8.97 -15.85
C VAL A 429 13.57 8.68 -15.74
N VAL A 430 14.41 9.48 -16.39
CA VAL A 430 15.87 9.30 -16.39
C VAL A 430 16.43 9.56 -14.99
N ASP A 431 15.97 10.61 -14.32
CA ASP A 431 16.33 10.91 -12.92
C ASP A 431 15.97 9.75 -11.97
N ILE A 432 14.77 9.16 -12.13
CA ILE A 432 14.38 7.97 -11.36
C ILE A 432 15.34 6.79 -11.61
N ALA A 433 15.66 6.51 -12.86
CA ALA A 433 16.59 5.43 -13.22
C ALA A 433 17.99 5.63 -12.61
N GLN A 434 18.55 6.83 -12.72
CA GLN A 434 19.86 7.17 -12.15
C GLN A 434 19.88 6.98 -10.63
N ASN A 435 18.82 7.42 -9.94
CA ASN A 435 18.70 7.24 -8.50
C ASN A 435 18.61 5.77 -8.08
N LEU A 436 18.02 4.92 -8.92
CA LEU A 436 17.97 3.46 -8.74
C LEU A 436 19.23 2.74 -9.23
N GLY A 437 20.25 3.46 -9.71
CA GLY A 437 21.49 2.87 -10.23
C GLY A 437 21.33 2.13 -11.56
N LEU A 438 20.26 2.43 -12.31
CA LEU A 438 20.09 1.94 -13.68
C LEU A 438 20.90 2.83 -14.61
N THR A 439 21.96 2.28 -15.19
CA THR A 439 22.94 3.02 -16.00
C THR A 439 22.50 3.23 -17.45
N ASN A 440 23.20 4.13 -18.15
CA ASN A 440 23.23 4.25 -19.62
C ASN A 440 22.08 4.97 -20.34
N VAL A 441 21.37 5.89 -19.70
CA VAL A 441 20.39 6.72 -20.42
C VAL A 441 20.67 8.19 -20.17
N ASP A 442 21.52 8.78 -21.01
CA ASP A 442 21.71 10.23 -21.06
C ASP A 442 20.91 10.81 -22.23
N GLY A 443 20.25 11.94 -21.99
CA GLY A 443 19.51 12.68 -23.02
C GLY A 443 18.07 12.21 -23.21
N MET A 444 17.34 12.97 -24.05
CA MET A 444 15.89 12.84 -24.22
C MET A 444 15.55 11.98 -25.44
N CYS A 445 14.78 10.91 -25.22
CA CYS A 445 14.18 10.10 -26.27
C CYS A 445 13.09 9.21 -25.65
N ALA A 446 11.82 9.58 -25.84
CA ALA A 446 10.70 8.86 -25.20
C ALA A 446 10.68 7.37 -25.55
N GLY A 447 11.13 6.97 -26.74
CA GLY A 447 11.23 5.56 -27.13
C GLY A 447 12.19 4.73 -26.27
N ASN A 448 13.35 5.30 -25.90
CA ASN A 448 14.31 4.64 -25.02
C ASN A 448 13.80 4.67 -23.56
N GLU A 449 13.23 5.81 -23.14
CA GLU A 449 12.66 6.00 -21.80
C GLU A 449 11.48 5.06 -21.51
N ALA A 450 10.70 4.66 -22.52
CA ALA A 450 9.64 3.67 -22.35
C ALA A 450 10.18 2.29 -21.95
N GLY A 451 11.28 1.84 -22.55
CA GLY A 451 11.99 0.63 -22.09
C GLY A 451 12.53 0.79 -20.67
N LEU A 452 13.18 1.92 -20.40
CA LEU A 452 13.73 2.25 -19.09
C LEU A 452 12.66 2.25 -17.98
N MET A 453 11.44 2.71 -18.27
CA MET A 453 10.33 2.70 -17.32
C MET A 453 9.93 1.29 -16.87
N ILE A 454 10.04 0.30 -17.76
CA ILE A 454 9.82 -1.12 -17.42
C ILE A 454 10.94 -1.59 -16.48
N ASP A 455 12.19 -1.25 -16.78
CA ASP A 455 13.34 -1.62 -15.94
C ASP A 455 13.26 -0.98 -14.54
N ILE A 456 12.85 0.29 -14.46
CA ILE A 456 12.55 1.00 -13.20
C ILE A 456 11.51 0.23 -12.40
N TRP A 457 10.36 -0.08 -13.02
CA TRP A 457 9.28 -0.77 -12.34
C TRP A 457 9.71 -2.16 -11.86
N LYS A 458 10.39 -2.94 -12.73
CA LYS A 458 10.96 -4.24 -12.38
C LYS A 458 11.91 -4.16 -11.19
N SER A 459 12.83 -3.19 -11.19
CA SER A 459 13.78 -2.98 -10.09
C SER A 459 13.04 -2.75 -8.76
N MET A 460 11.98 -1.93 -8.78
CA MET A 460 11.13 -1.71 -7.60
C MET A 460 10.40 -2.98 -7.15
N VAL A 461 9.72 -3.71 -8.05
CA VAL A 461 8.84 -4.82 -7.66
C VAL A 461 9.55 -6.16 -7.42
N SER A 462 10.78 -6.32 -7.92
CA SER A 462 11.60 -7.50 -7.64
C SER A 462 12.21 -7.51 -6.22
N GLY A 463 12.22 -6.36 -5.56
CA GLY A 463 12.89 -6.13 -4.29
C GLY A 463 12.18 -6.68 -3.03
N PRO A 464 12.75 -6.38 -1.85
CA PRO A 464 12.07 -6.60 -0.57
C PRO A 464 10.84 -5.68 -0.46
N PRO A 465 10.00 -5.81 0.59
CA PRO A 465 8.85 -4.92 0.74
C PRO A 465 9.26 -3.45 0.88
N ILE A 466 8.31 -2.55 0.63
CA ILE A 466 8.58 -1.12 0.42
C ILE A 466 9.37 -0.47 1.56
N ASP A 467 9.12 -0.86 2.81
CA ASP A 467 9.78 -0.25 3.97
C ASP A 467 11.24 -0.71 4.08
N GLU A 468 11.51 -1.99 3.82
CA GLU A 468 12.83 -2.58 3.83
C GLU A 468 13.66 -2.01 2.68
N GLN A 469 13.06 -1.88 1.49
CA GLN A 469 13.73 -1.29 0.34
C GLN A 469 14.03 0.20 0.57
N ARG A 470 13.11 0.94 1.21
CA ARG A 470 13.34 2.34 1.61
C ARG A 470 14.55 2.48 2.52
N LYS A 471 14.70 1.60 3.52
CA LYS A 471 15.86 1.62 4.44
C LYS A 471 17.16 1.44 3.66
N VAL A 472 17.22 0.43 2.78
CA VAL A 472 18.40 0.14 1.95
C VAL A 472 18.76 1.34 1.05
N ILE A 473 17.76 1.94 0.39
CA ILE A 473 18.00 3.12 -0.46
C ILE A 473 18.48 4.31 0.37
N GLY A 474 17.88 4.55 1.52
CA GLY A 474 18.29 5.64 2.42
C GLY A 474 19.72 5.47 2.93
N GLU A 475 20.13 4.25 3.27
CA GLU A 475 21.51 3.92 3.65
C GLU A 475 22.49 4.13 2.49
N GLN A 476 22.15 3.67 1.29
CA GLN A 476 22.97 3.89 0.09
C GLN A 476 23.14 5.38 -0.25
N GLN A 477 22.08 6.18 -0.09
CA GLN A 477 22.14 7.62 -0.31
C GLN A 477 23.03 8.32 0.72
N LYS A 478 22.97 7.92 1.99
CA LYS A 478 23.87 8.44 3.04
C LYS A 478 25.33 8.13 2.72
N LEU A 479 25.64 6.89 2.35
CA LEU A 479 27.00 6.48 1.96
C LEU A 479 27.52 7.28 0.75
N ARG A 480 26.67 7.60 -0.22
CA ARG A 480 27.04 8.46 -1.36
C ARG A 480 27.30 9.91 -0.94
N ALA A 481 26.51 10.45 -0.02
CA ALA A 481 26.70 11.80 0.50
C ALA A 481 28.00 11.92 1.31
N GLU A 482 28.36 10.89 2.08
CA GLU A 482 29.58 10.85 2.88
C GLU A 482 30.83 10.56 2.03
N GLY A 483 30.73 9.67 1.03
CA GLY A 483 31.85 9.30 0.15
C GLY A 483 32.17 10.32 -0.95
N GLY A 484 31.29 11.27 -1.23
CA GLY A 484 31.44 12.26 -2.30
C GLY A 484 32.42 13.42 -2.02
N GLY A 485 33.03 13.47 -0.83
CA GLY A 485 33.89 14.58 -0.40
C GLY A 485 35.32 14.61 -0.98
N GLN A 486 35.81 13.54 -1.63
CA GLN A 486 37.21 13.48 -2.11
C GLN A 486 37.41 12.85 -3.50
N GLY A 487 36.34 12.66 -4.27
CA GLY A 487 36.40 12.11 -5.62
C GLY A 487 36.78 13.15 -6.68
N VAL A 488 38.09 13.32 -6.87
CA VAL A 488 38.78 13.94 -8.03
C VAL A 488 37.88 14.03 -9.26
N HIS A 489 37.32 15.21 -9.53
CA HIS A 489 36.93 15.57 -10.89
C HIS A 489 38.22 15.53 -11.72
N ALA A 490 38.50 14.40 -12.35
CA ALA A 490 39.44 14.33 -13.45
C ALA A 490 38.83 15.15 -14.58
N THR A 491 39.15 16.44 -14.59
CA THR A 491 38.96 17.31 -15.74
C THR A 491 39.63 16.61 -16.93
N PRO A 492 38.89 16.23 -17.98
CA PRO A 492 39.53 15.72 -19.19
C PRO A 492 40.39 16.86 -19.75
N GLY A 493 41.69 16.60 -19.87
CA GLY A 493 42.70 17.59 -20.23
C GLY A 493 42.34 18.34 -21.51
N ALA A 494 42.08 19.63 -21.37
CA ALA A 494 42.12 20.60 -22.46
C ALA A 494 43.58 21.03 -22.65
N GLY A 495 44.07 20.91 -23.88
CA GLY A 495 45.40 21.39 -24.27
C GLY A 495 45.56 22.91 -24.08
N PRO A 496 46.80 23.41 -24.12
CA PRO A 496 47.11 24.80 -23.79
C PRO A 496 46.67 25.73 -24.93
N SER A 497 45.55 26.42 -24.76
CA SER A 497 45.20 27.60 -25.55
C SER A 497 45.35 28.85 -24.69
N ASN A 498 46.44 29.59 -24.93
CA ASN A 498 46.64 30.96 -24.46
C ASN A 498 45.49 31.86 -24.97
N SER A 499 44.64 32.32 -24.06
CA SER A 499 43.84 33.53 -24.26
C SER A 499 43.51 34.17 -22.91
N ALA A 500 43.73 35.49 -22.85
CA ALA A 500 43.64 36.36 -21.69
C ALA A 500 42.22 36.45 -21.09
N PRO A 501 42.08 36.87 -19.81
CA PRO A 501 40.79 36.91 -19.15
C PRO A 501 39.95 38.10 -19.62
N LEU A 502 38.80 37.82 -20.21
CA LEU A 502 37.70 38.78 -20.33
C LEU A 502 36.86 38.72 -19.04
N VAL A 503 36.91 39.81 -18.30
CA VAL A 503 35.96 40.16 -17.24
C VAL A 503 34.61 40.37 -17.92
N VAL A 504 33.64 39.50 -17.62
CA VAL A 504 32.24 39.71 -17.97
C VAL A 504 31.49 39.87 -16.65
N ASP A 505 31.21 41.13 -16.31
CA ASP A 505 30.17 41.50 -15.36
C ASP A 505 28.83 40.97 -15.90
N SER A 506 28.20 40.07 -15.16
CA SER A 506 26.82 39.64 -15.41
C SER A 506 25.99 40.04 -14.19
N ASP A 507 25.59 41.30 -14.22
CA ASP A 507 24.59 41.93 -13.36
C ASP A 507 23.19 41.52 -13.87
N ASP A 508 22.82 40.26 -13.66
CA ASP A 508 21.45 39.80 -13.92
C ASP A 508 20.61 40.01 -12.67
N GLU A 509 19.96 41.18 -12.70
CA GLU A 509 18.84 41.66 -11.93
C GLU A 509 17.88 40.54 -11.49
N GLN A 510 17.91 40.28 -10.18
CA GLN A 510 16.90 39.49 -9.49
C GLN A 510 15.62 40.34 -9.39
N ASP A 511 14.56 39.97 -10.12
CA ASP A 511 13.28 40.70 -10.13
C ASP A 511 12.65 40.72 -8.71
N PRO A 512 12.52 41.90 -8.06
CA PRO A 512 11.97 42.00 -6.71
C PRO A 512 10.46 41.66 -6.61
N ASN A 513 9.79 41.37 -7.72
CA ASN A 513 8.37 40.96 -7.72
C ASN A 513 8.14 39.44 -7.69
N ASP A 514 9.18 38.61 -7.73
CA ASP A 514 9.05 37.14 -7.66
C ASP A 514 8.87 36.61 -6.21
N VAL A 515 8.67 37.49 -5.24
CA VAL A 515 8.23 37.13 -3.89
C VAL A 515 6.74 36.82 -3.91
N VAL A 516 6.41 35.57 -4.19
CA VAL A 516 5.07 35.03 -3.93
C VAL A 516 4.81 35.13 -2.42
N ALA A 517 3.92 36.05 -2.04
CA ALA A 517 3.42 36.15 -0.68
C ALA A 517 2.81 34.80 -0.25
N GLN A 518 3.50 34.09 0.63
CA GLN A 518 2.90 32.95 1.31
C GLN A 518 1.72 33.45 2.15
N PRO A 519 0.54 32.82 2.08
CA PRO A 519 -0.54 33.16 2.99
C PRO A 519 -0.08 32.90 4.43
N HIS A 520 0.04 33.97 5.20
CA HIS A 520 0.30 33.93 6.63
C HIS A 520 -0.79 33.10 7.33
N ASN A 521 -0.51 31.81 7.53
CA ASN A 521 -1.13 31.08 8.62
C ASN A 521 -0.52 31.61 9.91
N ALA A 522 -1.31 32.31 10.70
CA ALA A 522 -0.95 32.75 12.03
C ALA A 522 -0.55 31.53 12.88
N GLN A 523 0.75 31.32 13.06
CA GLN A 523 1.29 30.48 14.11
C GLN A 523 1.41 31.31 15.39
N PRO A 524 0.95 30.79 16.55
CA PRO A 524 1.29 31.37 17.83
C PRO A 524 2.79 31.12 18.10
N ALA A 525 3.47 32.15 18.59
CA ALA A 525 4.87 32.11 18.95
C ALA A 525 5.14 31.02 20.00
N SER A 526 6.07 30.10 19.73
CA SER A 526 6.76 29.33 20.76
C SER A 526 8.23 29.18 20.41
N ALA A 527 9.04 29.52 21.40
CA ALA A 527 10.50 29.60 21.41
C ALA A 527 11.20 28.33 20.88
N GLY A 528 12.36 28.57 20.27
CA GLY A 528 13.23 27.54 19.73
C GLY A 528 13.81 26.60 20.79
N GLN A 529 13.82 25.32 20.43
CA GLN A 529 14.81 24.30 20.77
C GLN A 529 14.47 23.09 19.90
N ASP A 530 15.40 22.68 19.05
CA ASP A 530 15.30 21.47 18.23
C ASP A 530 15.50 20.23 19.14
N PRO A 531 14.47 19.41 19.41
CA PRO A 531 14.57 18.33 20.39
C PRO A 531 14.95 16.97 19.79
N TYR A 532 15.40 16.86 18.55
CA TYR A 532 15.57 15.55 17.90
C TYR A 532 16.89 15.34 17.15
N ASN A 533 18.01 15.72 17.77
CA ASN A 533 19.31 15.13 17.46
C ASN A 533 19.73 14.19 18.61
N PHE A 534 19.18 12.97 18.63
CA PHE A 534 19.60 11.94 19.59
C PHE A 534 20.68 11.09 18.92
N ASN A 535 21.93 11.44 19.25
CA ASN A 535 23.11 10.66 18.90
C ASN A 535 23.09 9.38 19.76
N GLU A 536 23.09 8.24 19.09
CA GLU A 536 23.02 6.91 19.69
C GLU A 536 24.47 6.40 19.84
N SER A 537 25.11 6.70 20.95
CA SER A 537 26.38 6.09 21.37
C SER A 537 26.46 6.02 22.90
N ASP A 538 27.03 4.92 23.39
CA ASP A 538 27.38 4.59 24.78
C ASP A 538 26.36 3.78 25.59
N HIS A 539 26.36 2.48 25.33
CA HIS A 539 26.21 1.48 26.39
C HIS A 539 27.43 0.55 26.39
N GLU A 540 28.54 1.03 26.96
CA GLU A 540 29.62 0.17 27.46
C GLU A 540 29.21 -0.36 28.84
N SER A 541 29.03 -1.68 28.91
CA SER A 541 28.84 -2.43 30.14
C SER A 541 30.19 -2.62 30.83
N ALA A 542 30.47 -1.82 31.86
CA ALA A 542 31.50 -2.10 32.83
C ALA A 542 30.97 -3.08 33.89
N SER A 543 31.55 -4.29 33.94
CA SER A 543 31.45 -5.19 35.08
C SER A 543 32.86 -5.62 35.48
N GLU A 544 33.40 -4.98 36.53
CA GLU A 544 34.58 -5.44 37.27
C GLU A 544 34.49 -4.97 38.73
N SER A 545 34.89 -5.86 39.66
CA SER A 545 35.00 -5.77 41.15
C SER A 545 33.70 -5.57 41.95
N ASP A 546 33.34 -6.36 42.98
CA ASP A 546 34.09 -7.27 43.87
C ASP A 546 33.50 -8.69 44.00
#